data_AF-A0A858U5D8-F1
#
_entry.id   AF-A0A858U5D8-F1
#
_cell.length_a   1.000
_cell.length_b   1.000
_cell.length_c   1.000
_cell.angle_alpha   90.00
_cell.angle_beta   90.00
_cell.angle_gamma   90.00
#
_symmetry.space_group_name_H-M   'P 1'
#
loop_
_entity.id
_entity.type
_entity.pdbx_description
1 polymer ?
#
loop_
_entity_poly.entity_id
_entity_poly.type
_entity_poly.pdbx_seq_one_letter_code
_entity_poly.pdbx_strand_id
1 'polypeptide(L)'
;MQHFIILFALSLITTFSYAGAIFYALIHKYKQISFILDYKLPASEVIIKNQIRLPKEVFAVFEEFIKKTRRFLYLTLGGFIAIIIIFLFISFAFVLRQRLLPTNMIIILAVPFISFLISLEIIVRAILRLVKIKRVIQIWQEENLKFSLYLSDFEKPKGFAKFKNIILFENLEIKSFATDSEIKNFKRTMILQSKKSFFKNNYIDEIMLIYFLLLDYKRIEINGVKYSADYYTYAIKEILNHEFNLD
;
A
#
# COMPACT_ATOMS: atom_id res chain seq x y z
N MET A 1 -18.42 9.79 -43.79
CA MET A 1 -18.20 10.78 -42.71
C MET A 1 -18.67 10.24 -41.36
N GLN A 2 -19.91 9.74 -41.27
CA GLN A 2 -20.51 9.16 -40.06
C GLN A 2 -19.66 8.06 -39.39
N HIS A 3 -19.18 7.05 -40.13
CA HIS A 3 -18.37 5.97 -39.55
C HIS A 3 -17.08 6.47 -38.87
N PHE A 4 -16.46 7.53 -39.38
CA PHE A 4 -15.21 8.07 -38.82
C PHE A 4 -15.46 8.89 -37.55
N ILE A 5 -16.60 9.60 -37.50
CA ILE A 5 -17.06 10.30 -36.28
C ILE A 5 -17.41 9.29 -35.19
N ILE A 6 -18.10 8.19 -35.54
CA ILE A 6 -18.43 7.10 -34.62
C ILE A 6 -17.14 6.46 -34.07
N LEU A 7 -16.17 6.15 -34.94
CA LEU A 7 -14.87 5.59 -34.51
C LEU A 7 -14.10 6.53 -33.58
N PHE A 8 -14.07 7.83 -33.88
CA PHE A 8 -13.43 8.83 -33.02
C PHE A 8 -14.14 8.94 -31.66
N ALA A 9 -15.46 9.01 -31.63
CA ALA A 9 -16.24 9.06 -30.40
C ALA A 9 -16.05 7.79 -29.54
N LEU A 10 -16.06 6.60 -30.15
CA LEU A 10 -15.77 5.34 -29.47
C LEU A 10 -14.36 5.35 -28.88
N SER A 11 -13.35 5.83 -29.63
CA SER A 11 -11.96 5.92 -29.16
C SER A 11 -11.81 6.83 -27.93
N LEU A 12 -12.57 7.93 -27.88
CA LEU A 12 -12.61 8.83 -26.73
C LEU A 12 -13.21 8.14 -25.51
N ILE A 13 -14.39 7.53 -25.65
CA ILE A 13 -15.08 6.83 -24.56
C ILE A 13 -14.21 5.71 -23.97
N THR A 14 -13.56 4.91 -24.83
CA THR A 14 -12.66 3.85 -24.37
C THR A 14 -11.45 4.40 -23.63
N THR A 15 -10.86 5.49 -24.14
CA THR A 15 -9.69 6.13 -23.52
C THR A 15 -10.03 6.69 -22.14
N PHE A 16 -11.18 7.37 -22.00
CA PHE A 16 -11.63 7.93 -20.72
C PHE A 16 -11.98 6.85 -19.70
N SER A 17 -12.72 5.82 -20.12
CA SER A 17 -13.13 4.73 -19.23
C SER A 17 -11.91 3.98 -18.69
N TYR A 18 -10.92 3.72 -19.55
CA TYR A 18 -9.68 3.07 -19.17
C TYR A 18 -8.82 3.96 -18.25
N ALA A 19 -8.67 5.25 -18.58
CA ALA A 19 -7.92 6.19 -17.76
C ALA A 19 -8.52 6.32 -16.34
N GLY A 20 -9.85 6.38 -16.21
CA GLY A 20 -10.53 6.40 -14.92
C GLY A 20 -10.29 5.14 -14.09
N ALA A 21 -10.41 3.95 -14.70
CA ALA A 21 -10.16 2.68 -14.03
C ALA A 21 -8.71 2.56 -13.52
N ILE A 22 -7.74 2.96 -14.35
CA ILE A 22 -6.33 2.96 -13.94
C ILE A 22 -6.07 3.99 -12.84
N PHE A 23 -6.60 5.20 -12.97
CA PHE A 23 -6.41 6.24 -11.97
C PHE A 23 -6.89 5.79 -10.59
N TYR A 24 -8.06 5.14 -10.54
CA TYR A 24 -8.57 4.52 -9.32
C TYR A 24 -7.60 3.44 -8.77
N ALA A 25 -7.13 2.54 -9.64
CA ALA A 25 -6.18 1.49 -9.25
C ALA A 25 -4.84 2.06 -8.74
N LEU A 26 -4.35 3.14 -9.35
CA LEU A 26 -3.14 3.86 -8.95
C LEU A 26 -3.30 4.50 -7.57
N ILE A 27 -4.41 5.20 -7.32
CA ILE A 27 -4.69 5.78 -6.00
C ILE A 27 -4.72 4.68 -4.94
N HIS A 28 -5.41 3.57 -5.22
CA HIS A 28 -5.49 2.46 -4.29
C HIS A 28 -4.10 1.87 -3.99
N LYS A 29 -3.27 1.66 -5.02
CA LYS A 29 -1.89 1.19 -4.83
C LYS A 29 -1.02 2.20 -4.10
N TYR A 30 -1.18 3.49 -4.38
CA TYR A 30 -0.46 4.56 -3.68
C TYR A 30 -0.80 4.59 -2.18
N LYS A 31 -2.08 4.38 -1.82
CA LYS A 31 -2.51 4.24 -0.43
C LYS A 31 -1.81 3.06 0.26
N GLN A 32 -1.70 1.91 -0.41
CA GLN A 32 -0.97 0.75 0.14
C GLN A 32 0.52 1.03 0.37
N ILE A 33 1.19 1.67 -0.60
CA ILE A 33 2.61 2.07 -0.47
C ILE A 33 2.79 3.01 0.72
N SER A 34 1.93 4.03 0.80
CA SER A 34 1.95 5.01 1.89
C SER A 34 1.70 4.33 3.22
N PHE A 35 0.77 3.37 3.27
CA PHE A 35 0.50 2.63 4.48
C PHE A 35 1.74 1.87 4.99
N ILE A 36 2.45 1.17 4.11
CA ILE A 36 3.69 0.48 4.50
C ILE A 36 4.73 1.49 4.99
N LEU A 37 4.97 2.55 4.23
CA LEU A 37 6.00 3.54 4.54
C LEU A 37 5.73 4.28 5.85
N ASP A 38 4.50 4.75 6.03
CA ASP A 38 4.13 5.68 7.09
C ASP A 38 3.70 4.96 8.37
N TYR A 39 3.30 3.69 8.27
CA TYR A 39 2.76 2.93 9.41
C TYR A 39 3.45 1.59 9.65
N LYS A 40 3.94 0.84 8.67
CA LYS A 40 4.61 -0.43 8.98
C LYS A 40 6.07 -0.27 9.33
N LEU A 41 6.78 0.54 8.53
CA LEU A 41 8.21 0.72 8.71
C LEU A 41 8.62 1.44 10.01
N PRO A 42 7.84 2.38 10.60
CA PRO A 42 8.21 2.96 11.89
C PRO A 42 8.37 1.94 13.03
N ALA A 43 7.70 0.78 12.93
CA ALA A 43 7.89 -0.33 13.87
C ALA A 43 9.35 -0.79 13.94
N SER A 44 10.11 -0.67 12.84
CA SER A 44 11.49 -1.14 12.77
C SER A 44 12.39 -0.48 13.81
N GLU A 45 12.18 0.80 14.12
CA GLU A 45 12.97 1.52 15.13
C GLU A 45 12.83 0.86 16.51
N VAL A 46 11.60 0.49 16.87
CA VAL A 46 11.30 -0.16 18.14
C VAL A 46 11.84 -1.60 18.15
N ILE A 47 11.66 -2.35 17.06
CA ILE A 47 12.18 -3.72 16.93
C ILE A 47 13.70 -3.75 17.03
N ILE A 48 14.40 -2.84 16.34
CA ILE A 48 15.86 -2.71 16.35
C ILE A 48 16.37 -2.30 17.72
N LYS A 49 15.76 -1.29 18.36
CA LYS A 49 16.12 -0.85 19.72
C LYS A 49 16.05 -1.99 20.74
N ASN A 50 15.06 -2.85 20.56
CA ASN A 50 14.77 -3.99 21.42
C ASN A 50 15.48 -5.28 20.98
N GLN A 51 16.31 -5.23 19.92
CA GLN A 51 17.07 -6.36 19.38
C GLN A 51 16.22 -7.60 19.08
N ILE A 52 14.98 -7.39 18.65
CA ILE A 52 14.04 -8.46 18.30
C ILE A 52 14.42 -9.01 16.92
N ARG A 53 14.89 -10.26 16.87
CA ARG A 53 15.21 -10.93 15.61
C ARG A 53 13.95 -11.47 14.94
N LEU A 54 13.62 -10.92 13.77
CA LEU A 54 12.51 -11.37 12.95
C LEU A 54 12.94 -12.51 11.99
N PRO A 55 12.03 -13.44 11.67
CA PRO A 55 12.22 -14.46 10.64
C PRO A 55 12.45 -13.83 9.26
N LYS A 56 13.25 -14.50 8.42
CA LYS A 56 13.57 -13.99 7.06
C LYS A 56 12.31 -13.90 6.19
N GLU A 57 11.34 -14.76 6.46
CA GLU A 57 10.06 -14.89 5.79
C GLU A 57 9.22 -13.61 5.93
N VAL A 58 9.31 -12.90 7.07
CA VAL A 58 8.63 -11.60 7.27
C VAL A 58 9.14 -10.57 6.26
N PHE A 59 10.45 -10.56 6.02
CA PHE A 59 11.03 -9.67 5.01
C PHE A 59 10.69 -10.09 3.58
N ALA A 60 10.54 -11.39 3.33
CA ALA A 60 10.09 -11.90 2.03
C ALA A 60 8.68 -11.37 1.66
N VAL A 61 7.79 -11.18 2.64
CA VAL A 61 6.47 -10.54 2.41
C VAL A 61 6.63 -9.12 1.87
N PHE A 62 7.55 -8.33 2.45
CA PHE A 62 7.82 -6.99 1.95
C PHE A 62 8.47 -7.00 0.56
N GLU A 63 9.43 -7.88 0.32
CA GLU A 63 10.10 -8.01 -0.98
C GLU A 63 9.10 -8.38 -2.09
N GLU A 64 8.19 -9.31 -1.79
CA GLU A 64 7.13 -9.69 -2.70
C GLU A 64 6.19 -8.50 -2.99
N PHE A 65 5.81 -7.73 -1.96
CA PHE A 65 5.05 -6.49 -2.13
C PHE A 65 5.79 -5.51 -3.04
N ILE A 66 7.09 -5.27 -2.82
CA ILE A 66 7.89 -4.35 -3.63
C ILE A 66 7.94 -4.83 -5.08
N LYS A 67 8.18 -6.12 -5.32
CA LYS A 67 8.24 -6.72 -6.66
C LYS A 67 6.91 -6.59 -7.40
N LYS A 68 5.80 -6.97 -6.76
CA LYS A 68 4.45 -6.87 -7.34
C LYS A 68 4.07 -5.42 -7.64
N THR A 69 4.33 -4.50 -6.70
CA THR A 69 4.00 -3.09 -6.85
C THR A 69 4.82 -2.44 -7.96
N ARG A 70 6.12 -2.74 -8.05
CA ARG A 70 6.98 -2.25 -9.13
C ARG A 70 6.51 -2.72 -10.50
N ARG A 71 6.19 -4.01 -10.63
CA ARG A 71 5.63 -4.57 -11.87
C ARG A 71 4.32 -3.88 -12.24
N PHE A 72 3.42 -3.67 -11.29
CA PHE A 72 2.17 -2.95 -11.51
C PHE A 72 2.41 -1.53 -12.03
N LEU A 73 3.31 -0.76 -11.41
CA LEU A 73 3.61 0.61 -11.83
C LEU A 73 4.19 0.66 -13.25
N TYR A 74 5.12 -0.23 -13.60
CA TYR A 74 5.69 -0.28 -14.95
C TYR A 74 4.68 -0.72 -16.02
N LEU A 75 3.85 -1.73 -15.72
CA LEU A 75 2.78 -2.15 -16.63
C LEU A 75 1.77 -1.02 -16.86
N THR A 76 1.42 -0.30 -15.79
CA THR A 76 0.51 0.83 -15.85
C THR A 76 1.09 1.97 -16.69
N LEU A 77 2.38 2.29 -16.51
CA LEU A 77 3.08 3.29 -17.29
C LEU A 77 3.14 2.92 -18.78
N GLY A 78 3.51 1.67 -19.09
CA GLY A 78 3.55 1.17 -20.47
C GLY A 78 2.18 1.18 -21.15
N GLY A 79 1.13 0.75 -20.42
CA GLY A 79 -0.25 0.80 -20.91
C GLY A 79 -0.73 2.22 -21.19
N PHE A 80 -0.42 3.18 -20.31
CA PHE A 80 -0.73 4.59 -20.53
C PHE A 80 -0.06 5.16 -21.78
N ILE A 81 1.24 4.88 -21.96
CA ILE A 81 2.00 5.34 -23.13
C ILE A 81 1.40 4.78 -24.42
N ALA A 82 1.08 3.48 -24.45
CA ALA A 82 0.49 2.83 -25.62
C ALA A 82 -0.85 3.48 -26.03
N ILE A 83 -1.72 3.77 -25.05
CA ILE A 83 -3.02 4.38 -25.32
C ILE A 83 -2.89 5.81 -25.84
N ILE A 84 -1.95 6.59 -25.30
CA ILE A 84 -1.70 7.95 -25.79
C ILE A 84 -1.21 7.93 -27.22
N ILE A 85 -0.32 7.01 -27.58
CA ILE A 85 0.16 6.86 -28.96
C ILE A 85 -1.01 6.55 -29.91
N ILE A 86 -1.86 5.58 -29.55
CA ILE A 86 -3.06 5.22 -30.34
C ILE A 86 -4.01 6.43 -30.46
N PHE A 87 -4.26 7.12 -29.35
CA PHE A 87 -5.12 8.30 -29.33
C PHE A 87 -4.57 9.43 -30.22
N LEU A 88 -3.28 9.72 -30.14
CA LEU A 88 -2.61 10.72 -30.97
C LEU A 88 -2.68 10.34 -32.46
N PHE A 89 -2.50 9.06 -32.80
CA PHE A 89 -2.59 8.58 -34.17
C PHE A 89 -4.00 8.75 -34.75
N ILE A 90 -5.03 8.32 -34.02
CA ILE A 90 -6.45 8.47 -34.43
C ILE A 90 -6.81 9.95 -34.55
N SER A 91 -6.37 10.77 -33.60
CA SER A 91 -6.60 12.20 -33.59
C SER A 91 -5.94 12.87 -34.80
N PHE A 92 -4.67 12.59 -35.06
CA PHE A 92 -3.93 13.11 -36.22
C PHE A 92 -4.60 12.74 -37.56
N ALA A 93 -5.01 11.48 -37.72
CA ALA A 93 -5.75 11.03 -38.89
C ALA A 93 -7.10 11.76 -39.05
N PHE A 94 -7.76 12.09 -37.95
CA PHE A 94 -8.99 12.89 -37.94
C PHE A 94 -8.73 14.35 -38.36
N VAL A 95 -7.65 14.98 -37.86
CA VAL A 95 -7.27 16.37 -38.22
C VAL A 95 -6.96 16.49 -39.71
N LEU A 96 -6.13 15.59 -40.26
CA LEU A 96 -5.78 15.58 -41.69
C LEU A 96 -7.02 15.53 -42.60
N ARG A 97 -8.08 14.86 -42.13
CA ARG A 97 -9.31 14.67 -42.90
C ARG A 97 -10.27 15.86 -42.83
N GLN A 98 -10.32 16.59 -41.71
CA GLN A 98 -11.26 17.71 -41.52
C GLN A 98 -10.75 19.06 -42.04
N ARG A 99 -9.44 19.20 -42.32
CA ARG A 99 -8.74 20.43 -42.78
C ARG A 99 -8.79 21.64 -41.81
N LEU A 100 -9.83 21.79 -40.99
CA LEU A 100 -9.99 22.83 -39.95
C LEU A 100 -10.57 22.21 -38.67
N LEU A 101 -9.91 22.45 -37.53
CA LEU A 101 -10.39 22.02 -36.22
C LEU A 101 -11.14 23.17 -35.53
N PRO A 102 -12.42 23.00 -35.18
CA PRO A 102 -13.10 23.95 -34.29
C PRO A 102 -12.44 23.94 -32.90
N THR A 103 -12.43 25.09 -32.22
CA THR A 103 -11.79 25.28 -30.91
C THR A 103 -12.22 24.25 -29.86
N ASN A 104 -13.47 23.80 -29.91
CA ASN A 104 -14.01 22.78 -29.00
C ASN A 104 -13.32 21.41 -29.15
N MET A 105 -12.80 21.09 -30.33
CA MET A 105 -12.02 19.85 -30.53
C MET A 105 -10.63 19.93 -29.92
N ILE A 106 -10.00 21.11 -29.85
CA ILE A 106 -8.70 21.27 -29.19
C ILE A 106 -8.83 20.90 -27.70
N ILE A 107 -9.90 21.36 -27.05
CA ILE A 107 -10.19 21.04 -25.65
C ILE A 107 -10.36 19.52 -25.48
N ILE A 108 -11.17 18.88 -26.32
CA ILE A 108 -11.42 17.42 -26.27
C ILE A 108 -10.12 16.62 -26.46
N LEU A 109 -9.21 17.08 -27.32
CA LEU A 109 -7.92 16.46 -27.56
C LEU A 109 -6.92 16.69 -26.40
N ALA A 110 -7.06 17.77 -25.64
CA ALA A 110 -6.17 18.11 -24.52
C ALA A 110 -6.46 17.33 -23.23
N VAL A 111 -7.73 16.97 -22.95
CA VAL A 111 -8.10 16.30 -21.69
C VAL A 111 -7.35 14.99 -21.44
N PRO A 112 -7.20 14.07 -22.43
CA PRO A 112 -6.42 12.84 -22.23
C PRO A 112 -4.96 13.11 -21.86
N PHE A 113 -4.38 14.19 -22.39
CA PHE A 113 -3.00 14.59 -22.08
C PHE A 113 -2.86 15.10 -20.65
N ILE A 114 -3.79 15.93 -20.18
CA ILE A 114 -3.82 16.40 -18.79
C ILE A 114 -3.98 15.19 -17.83
N SER A 115 -4.90 14.28 -18.14
CA SER A 115 -5.10 13.05 -17.35
C SER A 115 -3.85 12.19 -17.29
N PHE A 116 -3.08 12.13 -18.38
CA PHE A 116 -1.80 11.44 -18.39
C PHE A 116 -0.78 12.10 -17.47
N LEU A 117 -0.62 13.42 -17.53
CA LEU A 117 0.35 14.14 -16.69
C LEU A 117 0.07 13.90 -15.19
N ILE A 118 -1.19 13.98 -14.77
CA ILE A 118 -1.60 13.71 -13.39
C ILE A 118 -1.26 12.25 -13.00
N SER A 119 -1.56 11.30 -13.88
CA SER A 119 -1.30 9.88 -13.62
C SER A 119 0.21 9.58 -13.54
N LEU A 120 1.00 10.21 -14.42
CA LEU A 120 2.45 10.12 -14.46
C LEU A 120 3.05 10.64 -13.15
N GLU A 121 2.57 11.78 -12.66
CA GLU A 121 3.01 12.35 -11.38
C GLU A 121 2.79 11.37 -10.21
N ILE A 122 1.62 10.74 -10.14
CA ILE A 122 1.30 9.73 -9.11
C ILE A 122 2.24 8.53 -9.23
N ILE A 123 2.49 8.05 -10.45
CA ILE A 123 3.41 6.92 -10.70
C ILE A 123 4.82 7.28 -10.23
N VAL A 124 5.34 8.45 -10.60
CA VAL A 124 6.68 8.90 -10.19
C VAL A 124 6.78 9.00 -8.67
N ARG A 125 5.80 9.63 -8.01
CA ARG A 125 5.74 9.70 -6.53
C ARG A 125 5.68 8.30 -5.91
N ALA A 126 4.92 7.37 -6.50
CA ALA A 126 4.82 5.99 -6.03
C ALA A 126 6.17 5.26 -6.14
N ILE A 127 6.90 5.42 -7.25
CA ILE A 127 8.23 4.84 -7.47
C ILE A 127 9.21 5.37 -6.42
N LEU A 128 9.27 6.69 -6.21
CA LEU A 128 10.17 7.30 -5.21
C LEU A 128 9.90 6.76 -3.79
N ARG A 129 8.63 6.66 -3.40
CA ARG A 129 8.25 6.06 -2.11
C ARG A 129 8.63 4.59 -2.02
N LEU A 130 8.45 3.82 -3.10
CA LEU A 130 8.82 2.41 -3.14
C LEU A 130 10.34 2.19 -2.99
N VAL A 131 11.15 3.08 -3.58
CA VAL A 131 12.61 3.09 -3.39
C VAL A 131 12.96 3.36 -1.93
N LYS A 132 12.30 4.31 -1.28
CA LYS A 132 12.49 4.58 0.16
C LYS A 132 12.15 3.37 1.02
N ILE A 133 11.01 2.71 0.76
CA ILE A 133 10.61 1.47 1.45
C ILE A 133 11.71 0.41 1.30
N LYS A 134 12.15 0.15 0.06
CA LYS A 134 13.20 -0.84 -0.21
C LYS A 134 14.46 -0.56 0.60
N ARG A 135 14.93 0.70 0.63
CA ARG A 135 16.14 1.07 1.37
C ARG A 135 16.01 0.84 2.88
N VAL A 136 14.90 1.26 3.48
CA VAL A 136 14.66 1.08 4.92
C VAL A 136 14.63 -0.40 5.28
N ILE A 137 13.98 -1.23 4.44
CA ILE A 137 13.90 -2.67 4.67
C ILE A 137 15.27 -3.35 4.54
N GLN A 138 16.10 -2.93 3.58
CA GLN A 138 17.46 -3.45 3.46
C GLN A 138 18.30 -3.15 4.71
N ILE A 139 18.27 -1.90 5.18
CA ILE A 139 18.95 -1.50 6.43
C ILE A 139 18.43 -2.34 7.60
N TRP A 140 17.10 -2.50 7.70
CA TRP A 140 16.50 -3.30 8.76
C TRP A 140 16.91 -4.79 8.68
N GLN A 141 16.95 -5.38 7.48
CA GLN A 141 17.43 -6.75 7.28
C GLN A 141 18.88 -6.90 7.73
N GLU A 142 19.76 -5.95 7.39
CA GLU A 142 21.17 -5.95 7.78
C GLU A 142 21.35 -5.86 9.30
N GLU A 143 20.60 -4.99 9.97
CA GLU A 143 20.60 -4.91 11.44
C GLU A 143 20.04 -6.20 12.07
N ASN A 144 18.97 -6.76 11.51
CA ASN A 144 18.32 -7.98 12.00
C ASN A 144 19.27 -9.19 12.03
N LEU A 145 20.25 -9.25 11.13
CA LEU A 145 21.27 -10.32 11.11
C LEU A 145 22.25 -10.24 12.28
N LYS A 146 22.39 -9.07 12.91
CA LYS A 146 23.29 -8.86 14.06
C LYS A 146 22.67 -9.27 15.38
N PHE A 147 21.34 -9.46 15.42
CA PHE A 147 20.63 -9.78 16.66
C PHE A 147 20.77 -11.25 17.04
N SER A 148 20.85 -11.47 18.36
CA SER A 148 20.83 -12.81 18.95
C SER A 148 19.49 -13.51 18.66
N LEU A 149 19.50 -14.84 18.61
CA LEU A 149 18.27 -15.64 18.51
C LEU A 149 17.44 -15.60 19.79
N TYR A 150 18.08 -15.31 20.93
CA TYR A 150 17.40 -15.20 22.22
C TYR A 150 16.79 -13.81 22.37
N LEU A 151 15.47 -13.77 22.45
CA LEU A 151 14.70 -12.57 22.77
C LEU A 151 14.94 -12.21 24.23
N SER A 152 15.25 -10.93 24.47
CA SER A 152 15.38 -10.38 25.82
C SER A 152 14.11 -10.58 26.66
N ASP A 153 14.28 -10.48 27.98
CA ASP A 153 13.19 -10.56 28.95
C ASP A 153 12.25 -9.35 28.84
N PHE A 154 11.36 -9.37 27.86
CA PHE A 154 10.19 -8.50 27.84
C PHE A 154 9.22 -8.93 28.92
N GLU A 155 8.88 -7.99 29.82
CA GLU A 155 7.80 -8.17 30.78
C GLU A 155 6.45 -8.20 30.06
N LYS A 156 5.56 -9.07 30.55
CA LYS A 156 4.18 -9.18 30.05
C LYS A 156 3.40 -7.91 30.40
N PRO A 157 2.87 -7.16 29.42
CA PRO A 157 2.10 -5.96 29.72
C PRO A 157 0.79 -6.31 30.44
N LYS A 158 0.40 -5.47 31.41
CA LYS A 158 -0.85 -5.66 32.18
C LYS A 158 -2.05 -5.66 31.24
N GLY A 159 -2.86 -6.72 31.24
CA GLY A 159 -4.04 -6.83 30.38
C GLY A 159 -3.74 -7.38 28.97
N PHE A 160 -2.54 -7.92 28.73
CA PHE A 160 -2.15 -8.53 27.45
C PHE A 160 -3.15 -9.57 26.92
N ALA A 161 -3.76 -10.38 27.80
CA ALA A 161 -4.74 -11.40 27.40
C ALA A 161 -5.91 -10.80 26.58
N LYS A 162 -6.38 -9.59 26.94
CA LYS A 162 -7.44 -8.90 26.19
C LYS A 162 -6.94 -8.49 24.80
N PHE A 163 -5.72 -7.97 24.70
CA PHE A 163 -5.11 -7.63 23.42
C PHE A 163 -4.95 -8.87 22.53
N LYS A 164 -4.38 -9.96 23.06
CA LYS A 164 -4.26 -11.25 22.36
C LYS A 164 -5.60 -11.73 21.82
N ASN A 165 -6.65 -11.67 22.64
CA ASN A 165 -8.00 -12.06 22.22
C ASN A 165 -8.53 -11.19 21.06
N ILE A 166 -8.31 -9.87 21.11
CA ILE A 166 -8.71 -8.97 20.02
C ILE A 166 -8.00 -9.38 18.73
N ILE A 167 -6.68 -9.55 18.77
CA ILE A 167 -5.87 -9.92 17.60
C ILE A 167 -6.30 -11.26 16.99
N LEU A 168 -6.58 -12.26 17.83
CA LEU A 168 -6.90 -13.62 17.37
C LEU A 168 -8.35 -13.79 16.95
N PHE A 169 -9.30 -13.16 17.67
CA PHE A 169 -10.71 -13.54 17.57
C PHE A 169 -11.61 -12.47 16.97
N GLU A 170 -11.26 -11.19 17.07
CA GLU A 170 -12.12 -10.10 16.63
C GLU A 170 -11.87 -9.66 15.17
N ASN A 171 -12.82 -8.94 14.60
CA ASN A 171 -12.58 -8.20 13.38
C ASN A 171 -11.72 -6.98 13.71
N LEU A 172 -10.63 -6.79 12.98
CA LEU A 172 -9.66 -5.74 13.26
C LEU A 172 -9.93 -4.52 12.39
N GLU A 173 -10.29 -3.42 13.04
CA GLU A 173 -10.30 -2.09 12.45
C GLU A 173 -9.03 -1.34 12.88
N ILE A 174 -8.14 -1.07 11.92
CA ILE A 174 -7.00 -0.18 12.12
C ILE A 174 -7.42 1.24 11.77
N LYS A 175 -7.34 2.16 12.75
CA LYS A 175 -7.49 3.61 12.52
C LYS A 175 -6.13 4.28 12.68
N SER A 176 -5.84 5.23 11.79
CA SER A 176 -4.60 6.00 11.80
C SER A 176 -4.86 7.48 12.06
N PHE A 177 -4.06 8.11 12.90
CA PHE A 177 -4.08 9.56 13.09
C PHE A 177 -3.07 10.22 12.14
N ALA A 178 -3.53 11.22 11.39
CA ALA A 178 -2.67 12.00 10.52
C ALA A 178 -2.32 13.34 11.21
N THR A 179 -1.19 13.36 11.93
CA THR A 179 -0.45 14.55 12.43
C THR A 179 -1.17 15.55 13.36
N ASP A 180 -0.36 16.14 14.24
CA ASP A 180 -0.69 16.99 15.41
C ASP A 180 -1.28 18.38 15.11
N SER A 181 -1.92 18.61 13.95
CA SER A 181 -2.62 19.88 13.73
C SER A 181 -4.06 19.79 14.23
N GLU A 182 -4.48 20.80 15.01
CA GLU A 182 -5.73 20.93 15.77
C GLU A 182 -7.03 20.85 14.93
N ILE A 183 -6.94 20.53 13.65
CA ILE A 183 -8.09 20.24 12.79
C ILE A 183 -8.20 18.71 12.71
N LYS A 184 -9.08 18.15 13.54
CA LYS A 184 -9.49 16.73 13.56
C LYS A 184 -10.16 16.30 12.24
N ASN A 185 -9.46 16.39 11.12
CA ASN A 185 -9.84 15.72 9.89
C ASN A 185 -9.36 14.27 9.99
N PHE A 186 -10.17 13.45 10.68
CA PHE A 186 -9.98 12.01 10.74
C PHE A 186 -9.93 11.43 9.32
N LYS A 187 -8.73 11.17 8.79
CA LYS A 187 -8.60 10.20 7.69
C LYS A 187 -8.77 8.82 8.28
N ARG A 188 -10.03 8.40 8.44
CA ARG A 188 -10.41 7.00 8.69
C ARG A 188 -10.04 6.19 7.44
N THR A 189 -8.77 5.86 7.28
CA THR A 189 -8.39 4.78 6.39
C THR A 189 -8.75 3.51 7.13
N MET A 190 -10.00 3.06 7.00
CA MET A 190 -10.44 1.79 7.56
C MET A 190 -9.70 0.70 6.77
N ILE A 191 -8.58 0.23 7.31
CA ILE A 191 -7.89 -0.93 6.77
C ILE A 191 -8.56 -2.11 7.47
N LEU A 192 -9.66 -2.56 6.86
CA LEU A 192 -10.30 -3.83 7.20
C LEU A 192 -9.30 -4.94 6.85
N GLN A 193 -8.53 -5.39 7.83
CA GLN A 193 -7.88 -6.70 7.72
C GLN A 193 -8.84 -7.71 8.32
N SER A 194 -9.49 -8.49 7.45
CA SER A 194 -10.40 -9.54 7.90
C SER A 194 -9.60 -10.67 8.55
N LYS A 195 -10.07 -11.18 9.69
CA LYS A 195 -9.54 -12.36 10.42
C LYS A 195 -9.09 -13.54 9.54
N LYS A 196 -9.75 -13.75 8.39
CA LYS A 196 -9.41 -14.79 7.40
C LYS A 196 -7.96 -14.72 6.88
N SER A 197 -7.28 -13.57 6.97
CA SER A 197 -5.91 -13.45 6.47
C SER A 197 -4.83 -14.04 7.41
N PHE A 198 -5.15 -14.34 8.67
CA PHE A 198 -4.18 -14.87 9.64
C PHE A 198 -4.31 -16.36 9.90
N PHE A 199 -5.33 -17.01 9.34
CA PHE A 199 -5.54 -18.45 9.52
C PHE A 199 -5.40 -19.17 8.19
N LYS A 200 -4.51 -20.16 8.14
CA LYS A 200 -4.30 -21.05 7.00
C LYS A 200 -4.46 -22.49 7.48
N ASN A 201 -5.42 -23.21 6.91
CA ASN A 201 -5.72 -24.61 7.28
C ASN A 201 -5.98 -24.81 8.78
N ASN A 202 -6.72 -23.89 9.42
CA ASN A 202 -6.98 -23.85 10.88
C ASN A 202 -5.76 -23.58 11.77
N TYR A 203 -4.58 -23.30 11.20
CA TYR A 203 -3.39 -22.86 11.93
C TYR A 203 -3.17 -21.36 11.75
N ILE A 204 -2.56 -20.73 12.75
CA ILE A 204 -2.15 -19.32 12.68
C ILE A 204 -0.97 -19.21 11.71
N ASP A 205 -1.07 -18.34 10.71
CA ASP A 205 0.04 -17.94 9.85
C ASP A 205 0.90 -16.92 10.62
N GLU A 206 1.87 -17.44 11.38
CA GLU A 206 2.75 -16.67 12.25
C GLU A 206 3.47 -15.54 11.50
N ILE A 207 3.89 -15.78 10.25
CA ILE A 207 4.60 -14.80 9.43
C ILE A 207 3.68 -13.63 9.05
N MET A 208 2.46 -13.92 8.59
CA MET A 208 1.49 -12.88 8.27
C MET A 208 1.02 -12.13 9.50
N LEU A 209 0.94 -12.80 10.65
CA LEU A 209 0.59 -12.18 11.91
C LEU A 209 1.70 -11.24 12.42
N ILE A 210 2.96 -11.66 12.39
CA ILE A 210 4.09 -10.78 12.70
C ILE A 210 4.09 -9.59 11.74
N TYR A 211 3.99 -9.84 10.43
CA TYR A 211 3.92 -8.78 9.43
C TYR A 211 2.79 -7.79 9.75
N PHE A 212 1.62 -8.28 10.16
CA PHE A 212 0.51 -7.45 10.59
C PHE A 212 0.87 -6.57 11.78
N LEU A 213 1.46 -7.14 12.83
CA LEU A 213 1.81 -6.47 14.08
C LEU A 213 2.90 -5.40 13.91
N LEU A 214 3.67 -5.42 12.82
CA LEU A 214 4.61 -4.35 12.47
C LEU A 214 3.84 -3.08 12.05
N LEU A 215 3.51 -2.23 13.03
CA LEU A 215 2.73 -1.01 12.91
C LEU A 215 3.38 0.15 13.70
N ASP A 216 3.00 1.38 13.39
CA ASP A 216 3.39 2.58 14.12
C ASP A 216 2.56 2.62 15.41
N TYR A 217 3.18 2.13 16.47
CA TYR A 217 2.56 1.99 17.79
C TYR A 217 2.11 3.33 18.39
N LYS A 218 2.56 4.49 17.88
CA LYS A 218 2.17 5.82 18.39
C LYS A 218 0.96 6.40 17.68
N ARG A 219 0.76 6.06 16.40
CA ARG A 219 -0.20 6.75 15.51
C ARG A 219 -1.41 5.91 15.16
N ILE A 220 -1.53 4.73 15.73
CA ILE A 220 -2.53 3.74 15.33
C ILE A 220 -3.39 3.29 16.51
N GLU A 221 -4.66 3.04 16.21
CA GLU A 221 -5.62 2.37 17.06
C GLU A 221 -6.08 1.07 16.41
N ILE A 222 -6.27 0.04 17.24
CA ILE A 222 -6.97 -1.19 16.86
C ILE A 222 -8.30 -1.18 17.61
N ASN A 223 -9.40 -1.29 16.85
CA ASN A 223 -10.77 -1.26 17.39
C ASN A 223 -11.05 -0.03 18.28
N GLY A 224 -10.42 1.11 17.97
CA GLY A 224 -10.56 2.37 18.73
C GLY A 224 -9.73 2.44 20.02
N VAL A 225 -8.80 1.50 20.23
CA VAL A 225 -7.90 1.48 21.39
C VAL A 225 -6.45 1.67 20.95
N LYS A 226 -5.75 2.59 21.64
CA LYS A 226 -4.29 2.77 21.48
C LYS A 226 -3.56 1.80 22.40
N TYR A 227 -2.68 1.00 21.84
CA TYR A 227 -1.82 0.08 22.57
C TYR A 227 -0.38 0.61 22.59
N SER A 228 0.33 0.45 23.72
CA SER A 228 1.76 0.77 23.76
C SER A 228 2.55 -0.22 22.92
N ALA A 229 3.77 0.17 22.56
CA ALA A 229 4.70 -0.68 21.81
C ALA A 229 4.91 -2.06 22.46
N ASP A 230 4.89 -2.11 23.79
CA ASP A 230 5.14 -3.32 24.59
C ASP A 230 4.14 -4.44 24.30
N TYR A 231 2.88 -4.11 23.98
CA TYR A 231 1.88 -5.11 23.60
C TYR A 231 2.24 -5.80 22.29
N TYR A 232 2.67 -5.02 21.29
CA TYR A 232 3.02 -5.55 19.97
C TYR A 232 4.33 -6.33 20.02
N THR A 233 5.35 -5.81 20.71
CA THR A 233 6.64 -6.51 20.87
C THR A 233 6.48 -7.79 21.67
N TYR A 234 5.70 -7.79 22.75
CA TYR A 234 5.43 -8.99 23.53
C TYR A 234 4.62 -10.03 22.74
N ALA A 235 3.65 -9.61 21.92
CA ALA A 235 2.96 -10.54 21.02
C ALA A 235 3.91 -11.15 19.98
N ILE A 236 4.78 -10.36 19.37
CA ILE A 236 5.80 -10.88 18.45
C ILE A 236 6.71 -11.88 19.17
N LYS A 237 7.12 -11.61 20.42
CA LYS A 237 7.87 -12.56 21.25
C LYS A 237 7.12 -13.88 21.46
N GLU A 238 5.86 -13.83 21.91
CA GLU A 238 5.05 -15.05 22.10
C GLU A 238 4.92 -15.83 20.79
N ILE A 239 4.77 -15.17 19.64
CA ILE A 239 4.67 -15.85 18.33
C ILE A 239 5.98 -16.56 18.00
N LEU A 240 7.12 -15.87 18.16
CA LEU A 240 8.44 -16.44 17.85
C LEU A 240 8.84 -17.59 18.77
N ASN A 241 8.31 -17.62 19.99
CA ASN A 241 8.50 -18.71 20.95
C ASN A 241 7.45 -19.84 20.82
N HIS A 242 6.52 -19.75 19.87
CA HIS A 242 5.38 -20.67 19.73
C HIS A 242 4.47 -20.74 20.98
N GLU A 243 4.42 -19.65 21.75
CA GLU A 243 3.58 -19.46 22.93
C GLU A 243 2.28 -18.69 22.59
N PHE A 244 2.17 -18.17 21.37
CA PHE A 244 0.99 -17.44 20.90
C PHE A 244 -0.15 -18.36 20.44
N ASN A 245 -0.58 -19.25 21.34
CA ASN A 245 -1.61 -20.24 21.06
C ASN A 245 -3.02 -19.76 21.42
N LEU A 246 -4.00 -20.43 20.81
CA LEU A 246 -5.40 -20.40 21.17
C LEU A 246 -5.54 -21.26 22.43
N ASP A 247 -5.64 -20.65 23.61
CA ASP A 247 -6.08 -21.37 24.81
C ASP A 247 -7.55 -21.79 24.68
#